data_AF-A0A087V1B2-F1
#
_entry.id   AF-A0A087V1B2-F1
#
_cell.length_a   1.000
_cell.length_b   1.000
_cell.length_c   1.000
_cell.angle_alpha   90.00
_cell.angle_beta   90.00
_cell.angle_gamma   90.00
#
_symmetry.space_group_name_H-M   'P 1'
#
loop_
_entity.id
_entity.type
_entity.pdbx_description
1 polymer ?
#
loop_
_entity_poly.entity_id
_entity_poly.type
_entity_poly.pdbx_seq_one_letter_code
_entity_poly.pdbx_strand_id
1 'polypeptide(L)'
;MLMKLFFFLFRYVTIASACMATYRSGHIQPNTIAMVPTHGYVNSTNYSPDSIRWLDFVAASEDIAIQHALNGSGEHRIAGISVDGFCQATQTIYQFQGCFFHGCSSCYDGDVIHPLKGVSMATLK
;
A
#
# COMPACT_ATOMS: atom_id res chain seq x y z
N MET A 1 21.54 19.87 -33.66
CA MET A 1 21.00 19.43 -32.36
C MET A 1 19.81 20.27 -31.85
N LEU A 2 19.32 21.26 -32.61
CA LEU A 2 18.19 22.11 -32.19
C LEU A 2 16.83 21.73 -32.81
N MET A 3 16.83 20.84 -33.82
CA MET A 3 15.64 20.47 -34.61
C MET A 3 14.86 19.25 -34.09
N LYS A 4 15.27 18.64 -32.97
CA LYS A 4 14.53 17.53 -32.33
C LYS A 4 13.67 17.97 -31.15
N LEU A 5 13.83 19.21 -30.66
CA LEU A 5 13.11 19.70 -29.48
C LEU A 5 11.69 20.17 -29.81
N PHE A 6 11.44 20.63 -31.05
CA PHE A 6 10.18 21.28 -31.43
C PHE A 6 8.98 20.33 -31.64
N PHE A 7 9.21 19.01 -31.68
CA PHE A 7 8.17 18.01 -31.92
C PHE A 7 7.67 17.30 -30.64
N PHE A 8 8.06 17.77 -29.46
CA PHE A 8 7.85 17.05 -28.20
C PHE A 8 6.57 17.41 -27.44
N LEU A 9 5.98 18.60 -27.66
CA LEU A 9 4.97 19.10 -26.74
C LEU A 9 3.61 18.39 -26.81
N PHE A 10 3.22 17.81 -27.96
CA PHE A 10 1.92 17.15 -28.12
C PHE A 10 1.97 15.62 -28.03
N ARG A 11 3.16 15.02 -27.96
CA ARG A 11 3.32 13.56 -27.96
C ARG A 11 3.25 12.95 -26.55
N TYR A 12 3.58 13.72 -25.52
CA TYR A 12 3.65 13.26 -24.15
C TYR A 12 2.83 14.20 -23.26
N VAL A 13 1.67 13.71 -22.80
CA VAL A 13 0.67 14.51 -22.07
C VAL A 13 1.14 14.90 -20.66
N THR A 14 2.10 14.17 -20.09
CA THR A 14 2.63 14.42 -18.75
C THR A 14 4.13 14.70 -18.77
N ILE A 15 4.59 15.54 -17.83
CA ILE A 15 6.02 15.82 -17.61
C ILE A 15 6.79 14.51 -17.40
N ALA A 16 6.24 13.58 -16.62
CA ALA A 16 6.82 12.26 -16.39
C ALA A 16 7.05 11.49 -17.71
N SER A 17 6.07 11.52 -18.63
CA SER A 17 6.19 10.85 -19.92
C SER A 17 7.26 11.51 -20.82
N ALA A 18 7.35 12.84 -20.82
CA ALA A 18 8.37 13.57 -21.57
C ALA A 18 9.78 13.28 -21.02
N CYS A 19 9.96 13.37 -19.70
CA CYS A 19 11.22 13.05 -19.01
C CYS A 19 11.65 11.60 -19.29
N MET A 20 10.73 10.65 -19.23
CA MET A 20 11.04 9.24 -19.48
C MET A 20 11.40 8.99 -20.96
N ALA A 21 10.77 9.68 -21.90
CA ALA A 21 11.15 9.60 -23.32
C ALA A 21 12.56 10.14 -23.56
N THR A 22 12.90 11.29 -22.97
CA THR A 22 14.25 11.86 -23.04
C THR A 22 15.28 10.92 -22.42
N TYR A 23 15.00 10.39 -21.23
CA TYR A 23 15.85 9.44 -20.52
C TYR A 23 16.12 8.17 -21.34
N ARG A 24 15.08 7.54 -21.89
CA ARG A 24 15.21 6.36 -22.76
C ARG A 24 15.99 6.63 -24.04
N SER A 25 15.90 7.84 -24.60
CA SER A 25 16.55 8.19 -25.88
C SER A 25 18.02 8.60 -25.74
N GLY A 26 18.43 9.16 -24.60
CA GLY A 26 19.75 9.77 -24.41
C GLY A 26 20.61 9.15 -23.31
N HIS A 27 20.03 8.39 -22.38
CA HIS A 27 20.73 7.94 -21.18
C HIS A 27 20.68 6.43 -20.92
N ILE A 28 19.80 5.68 -21.60
CA ILE A 28 19.78 4.21 -21.53
C ILE A 28 20.74 3.63 -22.58
N GLN A 29 21.63 2.73 -22.14
CA GLN A 29 22.55 2.02 -23.03
C GLN A 29 21.76 1.01 -23.91
N PRO A 30 22.08 0.89 -25.21
CA PRO A 30 21.44 -0.10 -26.08
C PRO A 30 21.55 -1.52 -25.49
N ASN A 31 20.48 -2.32 -25.61
CA ASN A 31 20.41 -3.71 -25.14
C ASN A 31 20.58 -3.88 -23.62
N THR A 32 20.27 -2.86 -22.83
CA THR A 32 20.23 -2.95 -21.36
C THR A 32 18.81 -2.92 -20.82
N ILE A 33 18.52 -3.77 -19.84
CA ILE A 33 17.27 -3.77 -19.08
C ILE A 33 17.49 -2.91 -17.84
N ALA A 34 16.56 -2.01 -17.53
CA ALA A 34 16.63 -1.22 -16.30
C ALA A 34 16.61 -2.15 -15.08
N MET A 35 17.53 -1.92 -14.13
CA MET A 35 17.57 -2.67 -12.88
C MET A 35 16.31 -2.34 -12.07
N VAL A 36 15.41 -3.31 -11.95
CA VAL A 36 14.30 -3.24 -11.00
C VAL A 36 14.85 -3.70 -9.65
N PRO A 37 14.67 -2.93 -8.56
CA PRO A 37 15.02 -3.41 -7.23
C PRO A 37 14.31 -4.73 -6.95
N THR A 38 14.96 -5.66 -6.22
CA THR A 38 14.38 -6.97 -5.90
C THR A 38 13.04 -6.88 -5.15
N HIS A 39 12.74 -5.73 -4.54
CA HIS A 39 11.51 -5.45 -3.80
C HIS A 39 10.59 -4.43 -4.51
N GLY A 40 10.87 -4.11 -5.78
CA GLY A 40 10.12 -3.10 -6.54
C GLY A 40 10.41 -1.65 -6.10
N TYR A 41 9.59 -0.72 -6.58
CA TYR A 41 9.72 0.72 -6.33
C TYR A 41 8.84 1.25 -5.18
N VAL A 42 8.06 0.38 -4.55
CA VAL A 42 7.10 0.72 -3.50
C VAL A 42 7.30 -0.20 -2.30
N ASN A 43 7.22 0.36 -1.09
CA ASN A 43 7.20 -0.43 0.14
C ASN A 43 6.02 -1.42 0.08
N SER A 44 6.33 -2.71 0.20
CA SER A 44 5.39 -3.83 0.09
C SER A 44 4.59 -4.10 1.37
N THR A 45 4.36 -3.07 2.19
CA THR A 45 3.50 -3.18 3.37
C THR A 45 2.07 -3.40 2.90
N ASN A 46 1.58 -4.63 3.09
CA ASN A 46 0.19 -4.99 2.78
C ASN A 46 -0.73 -4.39 3.85
N TYR A 47 -1.73 -3.64 3.40
CA TYR A 47 -2.82 -3.15 4.24
C TYR A 47 -4.16 -3.47 3.57
N SER A 48 -5.23 -3.55 4.36
CA SER A 48 -6.59 -3.74 3.85
C SER A 48 -7.23 -2.39 3.50
N PRO A 49 -7.78 -2.20 2.28
CA PRO A 49 -8.55 -1.00 1.96
C PRO A 49 -9.74 -0.76 2.91
N ASP A 50 -10.37 -1.84 3.39
CA ASP A 50 -11.48 -1.73 4.35
C ASP A 50 -10.99 -1.34 5.74
N SER A 51 -9.77 -1.76 6.13
CA SER A 51 -9.12 -1.28 7.36
C SER A 51 -8.92 0.23 7.30
N ILE A 52 -8.39 0.75 6.18
CA ILE A 52 -8.17 2.19 6.03
C ILE A 52 -9.49 2.97 6.13
N ARG A 53 -10.54 2.53 5.42
CA ARG A 53 -11.87 3.18 5.49
C ARG A 53 -12.43 3.20 6.91
N TRP A 54 -12.24 2.11 7.66
CA TRP A 54 -12.68 2.03 9.03
C TRP A 54 -11.90 2.98 9.93
N LEU A 55 -10.57 3.05 9.78
CA LEU A 55 -9.74 3.98 10.55
C LEU A 55 -10.06 5.45 10.24
N ASP A 56 -10.29 5.80 8.96
CA ASP A 56 -10.74 7.13 8.55
C ASP A 56 -12.08 7.49 9.18
N PHE A 57 -13.02 6.54 9.21
CA PHE A 57 -14.31 6.72 9.86
C PHE A 57 -14.17 6.95 11.36
N VAL A 58 -13.38 6.14 12.06
CA VAL A 58 -13.13 6.30 13.51
C VAL A 58 -12.49 7.66 13.79
N ALA A 59 -11.42 7.99 13.07
CA ALA A 59 -10.72 9.28 13.16
C ALA A 59 -11.69 10.46 13.01
N ALA A 60 -12.56 10.42 12.00
CA ALA A 60 -13.55 11.47 11.77
C ALA A 60 -14.66 11.49 12.83
N SER A 61 -15.12 10.32 13.30
CA SER A 61 -16.22 10.22 14.26
C SER A 61 -15.85 10.65 15.68
N GLU A 62 -14.60 10.42 16.06
CA GLU A 62 -14.06 10.72 17.39
C GLU A 62 -13.23 12.02 17.41
N ASP A 63 -13.07 12.67 16.25
CA ASP A 63 -12.22 13.85 16.05
C ASP A 63 -10.77 13.63 16.55
N ILE A 64 -10.20 12.47 16.19
CA ILE A 64 -8.84 12.07 16.55
C ILE A 64 -7.97 11.85 15.31
N ALA A 65 -6.67 12.09 15.46
CA ALA A 65 -5.70 11.74 14.44
C ALA A 65 -5.22 10.30 14.63
N ILE A 66 -5.38 9.47 13.59
CA ILE A 66 -4.90 8.08 13.56
C ILE A 66 -3.83 7.94 12.47
N GLN A 67 -2.64 7.49 12.85
CA GLN A 67 -1.58 7.11 11.92
C GLN A 67 -1.87 5.73 11.33
N HIS A 68 -1.87 5.59 10.00
CA HIS A 68 -2.07 4.32 9.27
C HIS A 68 -1.33 4.32 7.93
N ALA A 69 -1.38 3.20 7.20
CA ALA A 69 -0.54 2.92 6.01
C ALA A 69 -0.62 3.95 4.86
N LEU A 70 -1.76 4.63 4.70
CA LEU A 70 -1.98 5.61 3.63
C LEU A 70 -1.72 7.07 4.04
N ASN A 71 -1.30 7.30 5.28
CA ASN A 71 -0.89 8.61 5.74
C ASN A 71 0.60 8.84 5.44
N GLY A 72 1.01 10.10 5.36
CA GLY A 72 2.39 10.46 4.98
C GLY A 72 3.48 9.89 5.91
N SER A 73 3.12 9.49 7.13
CA SER A 73 4.01 8.83 8.10
C SER A 73 4.03 7.29 8.00
N GLY A 74 3.15 6.68 7.21
CA GLY A 74 2.97 5.22 7.14
C GLY A 74 2.44 4.61 8.44
N GLU A 75 2.45 3.27 8.54
CA GLU A 75 2.03 2.56 9.76
C GLU A 75 2.99 2.80 10.92
N HIS A 76 2.44 2.91 12.13
CA HIS A 76 3.23 2.99 13.35
C HIS A 76 3.83 1.61 13.68
N ARG A 77 5.05 1.58 14.23
CA ARG A 77 5.73 0.33 14.59
C ARG A 77 6.03 0.27 16.08
N ILE A 78 5.55 -0.79 16.73
CA ILE A 78 5.75 -1.06 18.15
C ILE A 78 6.53 -2.35 18.28
N ALA A 79 7.67 -2.30 18.99
CA ALA A 79 8.59 -3.44 19.13
C ALA A 79 8.97 -4.10 17.78
N GLY A 80 9.05 -3.31 16.70
CA GLY A 80 9.38 -3.80 15.37
C GLY A 80 8.20 -4.38 14.58
N ILE A 81 6.98 -4.36 15.10
CA ILE A 81 5.75 -4.84 14.43
C ILE A 81 4.90 -3.64 14.02
N SER A 82 4.41 -3.63 12.77
CA SER A 82 3.46 -2.60 12.31
C SER A 82 2.07 -2.85 12.90
N VAL A 83 1.37 -1.77 13.27
CA VAL A 83 -0.06 -1.80 13.63
C VAL A 83 -0.89 -1.08 12.57
N ASP A 84 -2.15 -1.50 12.37
CA ASP A 84 -3.00 -0.93 11.32
C ASP A 84 -3.26 0.57 11.55
N GLY A 85 -3.56 0.93 12.81
CA GLY A 85 -3.84 2.29 13.23
C GLY A 85 -3.23 2.61 14.60
N PHE A 86 -2.69 3.82 14.76
CA PHE A 86 -2.18 4.30 16.04
C PHE A 86 -2.56 5.77 16.29
N CYS A 87 -3.21 6.03 17.42
CA CYS A 87 -3.46 7.39 17.89
C CYS A 87 -2.41 7.79 18.92
N GLN A 88 -1.55 8.74 18.55
CA GLN A 88 -0.46 9.19 19.43
C GLN A 88 -0.98 9.92 20.68
N ALA A 89 -2.06 10.70 20.55
CA ALA A 89 -2.61 11.49 21.64
C ALA A 89 -3.14 10.62 22.79
N THR A 90 -3.81 9.52 22.45
CA THR A 90 -4.40 8.60 23.43
C THR A 90 -3.56 7.34 23.67
N GLN A 91 -2.42 7.19 22.98
CA GLN A 91 -1.60 5.98 22.99
C GLN A 91 -2.41 4.70 22.68
N THR A 92 -3.41 4.82 21.81
CA THR A 92 -4.35 3.73 21.49
C THR A 92 -3.99 3.09 20.15
N ILE A 93 -3.98 1.75 20.13
CA ILE A 93 -3.80 0.94 18.92
C ILE A 93 -5.16 0.51 18.41
N TYR A 94 -5.38 0.70 17.11
CA TYR A 94 -6.56 0.21 16.39
C TYR A 94 -6.12 -0.90 15.45
N GLN A 95 -6.67 -2.10 15.63
CA GLN A 95 -6.37 -3.28 14.80
C GLN A 95 -7.64 -3.78 14.12
N PHE A 96 -7.63 -3.83 12.80
CA PHE A 96 -8.77 -4.25 12.01
C PHE A 96 -8.79 -5.77 11.83
N GLN A 97 -9.77 -6.41 12.44
CA GLN A 97 -9.95 -7.86 12.39
C GLN A 97 -10.86 -8.27 11.23
N GLY A 98 -10.34 -8.22 10.00
CA GLY A 98 -11.08 -8.62 8.81
C GLY A 98 -11.54 -10.08 8.89
N CYS A 99 -12.85 -10.31 8.76
CA CYS A 99 -13.49 -11.62 9.01
C CYS A 99 -12.86 -12.79 8.24
N PHE A 100 -12.51 -12.55 6.97
CA PHE A 100 -11.91 -13.56 6.10
C PHE A 100 -10.52 -13.98 6.61
N PHE A 101 -9.67 -13.03 7.01
CA PHE A 101 -8.29 -13.33 7.40
C PHE A 101 -8.13 -13.78 8.86
N HIS A 102 -9.13 -13.51 9.71
CA HIS A 102 -9.11 -13.75 11.16
C HIS A 102 -10.20 -14.72 11.66
N GLY A 103 -10.92 -15.40 10.75
CA GLY A 103 -11.80 -16.50 11.15
C GLY A 103 -13.04 -16.10 11.97
N CYS A 104 -13.83 -15.15 11.45
CA CYS A 104 -15.04 -14.70 12.14
C CYS A 104 -16.10 -15.80 12.25
N SER A 105 -16.48 -16.17 13.48
CA SER A 105 -17.42 -17.27 13.76
C SER A 105 -18.88 -16.97 13.39
N SER A 106 -19.24 -15.70 13.16
CA SER A 106 -20.58 -15.37 12.66
C SER A 106 -20.67 -15.42 11.14
N CYS A 107 -19.54 -15.29 10.43
CA CYS A 107 -19.49 -15.28 8.98
C CYS A 107 -19.11 -16.64 8.38
N TYR A 108 -18.34 -17.44 9.12
CA TYR A 108 -17.80 -18.70 8.65
C TYR A 108 -17.94 -19.79 9.72
N ASP A 109 -18.23 -21.00 9.26
CA ASP A 109 -18.09 -22.19 10.10
C ASP A 109 -16.58 -22.45 10.35
N GLY A 110 -16.26 -22.88 11.58
CA GLY A 110 -14.88 -23.12 12.01
C GLY A 110 -14.18 -24.21 11.21
N ASP A 111 -14.93 -25.21 10.74
CA ASP A 111 -14.41 -26.36 9.99
C ASP A 111 -14.16 -26.05 8.51
N VAL A 112 -14.63 -24.90 8.00
CA VAL A 112 -14.36 -24.48 6.62
C VAL A 112 -12.87 -24.21 6.44
N ILE A 113 -12.30 -24.68 5.33
CA ILE A 113 -10.90 -24.44 4.99
C ILE A 113 -10.75 -23.07 4.32
N HIS A 114 -9.87 -22.23 4.86
CA HIS A 114 -9.56 -20.92 4.30
C HIS A 114 -8.86 -21.07 2.95
N PRO A 115 -9.43 -20.57 1.84
CA PRO A 115 -8.98 -20.89 0.49
C PRO A 115 -7.56 -20.40 0.17
N LEU A 116 -7.07 -19.35 0.84
CA LEU A 116 -5.68 -18.87 0.65
C LEU A 116 -4.65 -19.49 1.59
N LYS A 117 -5.05 -19.98 2.76
CA LYS A 117 -4.12 -20.40 3.82
C LYS A 117 -4.09 -21.92 4.00
N GLY A 118 -5.11 -22.64 3.49
CA GLY A 118 -5.20 -24.09 3.58
C GLY A 118 -5.43 -24.64 5.00
N VAL A 119 -5.78 -23.77 5.95
CA VAL A 119 -6.08 -24.13 7.35
C VAL A 119 -7.55 -23.84 7.65
N SER A 120 -8.10 -24.44 8.71
CA SER A 120 -9.49 -24.19 9.13
C SER A 120 -9.70 -22.74 9.55
N MET A 121 -10.90 -22.19 9.33
CA MET A 121 -11.26 -20.84 9.77
C MET A 121 -11.13 -20.68 11.29
N ALA A 122 -11.35 -21.75 12.07
CA ALA A 122 -11.16 -21.74 13.52
C ALA A 122 -9.71 -21.48 13.95
N THR A 123 -8.72 -21.83 13.12
CA THR A 123 -7.28 -21.66 13.41
C THR A 123 -6.78 -20.24 13.16
N LEU A 124 -7.58 -19.36 12.55
CA LEU A 124 -7.17 -18.02 12.16
C LEU A 124 -7.32 -16.95 13.25
N LYS A 125 -7.81 -17.34 14.42
CA LYS A 125 -8.06 -16.47 15.56
C LYS A 125 -6.79 -16.18 16.37
#